data_AF-A0A0G3BIU2-F1
#
_entry.id   AF-A0A0G3BIU2-F1
#
_cell.length_a   1.000
_cell.length_b   1.000
_cell.length_c   1.000
_cell.angle_alpha   90.00
_cell.angle_beta   90.00
_cell.angle_gamma   90.00
#
_symmetry.space_group_name_H-M   'P 1'
#
loop_
_entity.id
_entity.type
_entity.pdbx_description
1 polymer ?
#
loop_
_entity_poly.entity_id
_entity_poly.type
_entity_poly.pdbx_seq_one_letter_code
_entity_poly.pdbx_strand_id
1 'polypeptide(L)'
;MTLNFMKNQRAALLCALTAVLAACQTAPKPPEVPGAVREVPPSPAPRSGAMQAQAQKHSIAAADLLEAGNEEQAKLELQRALALDPHNRLAHNLTRQITADPVAVLGRESFAYTVRPSDTLSKIAGRFMNDIYSFYILARYNGIKEPRQVTGGQIIRVPGKAPPPGAIERELPAAPRPEPRVEPRKDVPPPPPVVVAPPPPPLPPPPPPPAPPPPPPPAPPPEPTPGEKALRSAAAAERGGDLERALTEYQRAGTLGQTAAAAPKIASLRKQLLSRYTVKARSAFAKQDLDGAIRNWDRVLELDPEHETARLERGKAVNLKEKYKKLQ
;
A
#
# COMPACT_ATOMS: atom_id res chain seq x y z
N MET A 1 39.81 -32.72 -24.15
CA MET A 1 40.58 -33.28 -25.27
C MET A 1 39.84 -34.54 -25.75
N THR A 2 38.81 -34.40 -26.59
CA THR A 2 38.85 -34.51 -28.06
C THR A 2 39.53 -35.79 -28.55
N LEU A 3 38.73 -36.76 -29.03
CA LEU A 3 39.12 -37.57 -30.19
C LEU A 3 37.88 -38.13 -30.91
N ASN A 4 37.74 -37.68 -32.16
CA ASN A 4 36.81 -38.17 -33.17
C ASN A 4 37.18 -39.59 -33.63
N PHE A 5 36.18 -40.41 -33.97
CA PHE A 5 36.41 -41.66 -34.70
C PHE A 5 35.28 -41.95 -35.70
N MET A 6 35.71 -42.38 -36.91
CA MET A 6 34.95 -42.91 -38.07
C MET A 6 34.15 -41.90 -38.92
N LYS A 7 34.59 -41.41 -40.10
CA LYS A 7 35.31 -41.92 -41.31
C LYS A 7 34.37 -42.42 -42.43
N ASN A 8 34.30 -41.56 -43.46
CA ASN A 8 34.27 -41.73 -44.92
C ASN A 8 33.24 -42.63 -45.63
N GLN A 9 32.70 -42.06 -46.74
CA GLN A 9 32.54 -42.59 -48.12
C GLN A 9 31.59 -41.60 -48.84
N ARG A 10 31.89 -40.82 -49.89
CA ARG A 10 32.52 -41.03 -51.22
C ARG A 10 32.85 -39.63 -51.79
N ALA A 11 34.09 -39.33 -52.16
CA ALA A 11 34.67 -39.45 -53.51
C ALA A 11 34.39 -38.23 -54.44
N ALA A 12 35.51 -37.54 -54.76
CA ALA A 12 35.86 -36.87 -56.03
C ALA A 12 35.05 -35.61 -56.43
N LEU A 13 35.63 -34.54 -56.99
CA LEU A 13 36.82 -34.40 -57.82
C LEU A 13 37.35 -32.95 -57.79
N LEU A 14 38.67 -32.80 -57.99
CA LEU A 14 39.47 -31.58 -58.07
C LEU A 14 39.23 -30.67 -59.30
N CYS A 15 39.87 -29.49 -59.23
CA CYS A 15 40.28 -28.56 -60.31
C CYS A 15 39.29 -27.42 -60.61
N ALA A 16 39.67 -26.15 -60.80
CA ALA A 16 40.94 -25.43 -60.69
C ALA A 16 40.64 -23.92 -60.73
N LEU A 17 41.61 -23.14 -60.23
CA LEU A 17 41.86 -21.71 -60.43
C LEU A 17 41.31 -21.10 -61.74
N THR A 18 40.73 -19.90 -61.68
CA THR A 18 41.32 -18.63 -62.19
C THR A 18 40.30 -17.48 -62.16
N ALA A 19 40.83 -16.26 -62.08
CA ALA A 19 40.16 -15.03 -61.72
C ALA A 19 39.79 -14.13 -62.91
N VAL A 20 39.01 -13.09 -62.59
CA VAL A 20 38.84 -11.77 -63.23
C VAL A 20 37.86 -11.68 -64.43
N LEU A 21 36.73 -10.97 -64.25
CA LEU A 21 36.47 -9.63 -64.80
C LEU A 21 35.00 -9.21 -64.62
N ALA A 22 34.83 -7.90 -64.45
CA ALA A 22 33.60 -7.20 -64.19
C ALA A 22 32.58 -7.29 -65.33
N ALA A 23 31.30 -7.40 -64.96
CA ALA A 23 30.21 -6.89 -65.78
C ALA A 23 29.03 -6.52 -64.85
N CYS A 24 28.75 -5.23 -64.76
CA CYS A 24 27.48 -4.73 -64.25
C CYS A 24 26.34 -5.25 -65.14
N GLN A 25 25.43 -6.03 -64.60
CA GLN A 25 24.07 -6.13 -65.13
C GLN A 25 23.07 -6.04 -63.98
N THR A 26 22.28 -4.98 -64.02
CA THR A 26 21.06 -4.77 -63.24
C THR A 26 20.11 -5.93 -63.46
N ALA A 27 19.95 -6.77 -62.44
CA ALA A 27 18.94 -7.83 -62.45
C ALA A 27 17.53 -7.22 -62.39
N PRO A 28 16.56 -7.73 -63.16
CA PRO A 28 15.18 -7.26 -63.12
C PRO A 28 14.53 -7.61 -61.78
N LYS A 29 13.83 -6.62 -61.20
CA LYS A 29 13.00 -6.75 -60.00
C LYS A 29 11.98 -7.91 -60.19
N PRO A 30 11.92 -8.91 -59.29
CA PRO A 30 10.86 -9.93 -59.33
C PRO A 30 9.49 -9.26 -59.21
N PRO A 31 8.44 -9.77 -59.87
CA PRO A 31 7.10 -9.21 -59.76
C PRO A 31 6.63 -9.27 -58.31
N GLU A 32 6.37 -8.08 -57.77
CA GLU A 32 5.79 -7.86 -56.46
C GLU A 32 4.35 -8.38 -56.49
N VAL A 33 4.14 -9.58 -55.94
CA VAL A 33 2.80 -10.12 -55.67
C VAL A 33 2.13 -9.23 -54.60
N PRO A 34 1.05 -8.51 -54.91
CA PRO A 34 0.31 -7.77 -53.89
C PRO A 34 -0.52 -8.77 -53.10
N GLY A 35 -0.34 -8.80 -51.78
CA GLY A 35 -1.33 -9.38 -50.87
C GLY A 35 -1.02 -10.79 -50.36
N ALA A 36 0.11 -10.97 -49.68
CA ALA A 36 0.15 -11.90 -48.55
C ALA A 36 0.00 -11.05 -47.28
N VAL A 37 -1.25 -10.90 -46.83
CA VAL A 37 -1.55 -10.29 -45.53
C VAL A 37 -0.84 -11.14 -44.49
N ARG A 38 0.19 -10.57 -43.87
CA ARG A 38 0.80 -11.12 -42.67
C ARG A 38 -0.32 -11.15 -41.63
N GLU A 39 -0.90 -12.32 -41.36
CA GLU A 39 -1.85 -12.47 -40.25
C GLU A 39 -1.11 -12.08 -38.98
N VAL A 40 -1.34 -10.83 -38.54
CA VAL A 40 -1.02 -10.42 -37.19
C VAL A 40 -1.86 -11.32 -36.29
N PRO A 41 -1.27 -12.08 -35.35
CA PRO A 41 -2.06 -12.89 -34.43
C PRO A 41 -3.11 -11.99 -33.77
N PRO A 42 -4.35 -12.45 -33.61
CA PRO A 42 -5.41 -11.62 -33.07
C PRO A 42 -4.95 -11.06 -31.72
N SER A 43 -4.92 -9.72 -31.63
CA SER A 43 -4.72 -9.02 -30.37
C SER A 43 -5.71 -9.58 -29.36
N PRO A 44 -5.29 -10.02 -28.16
CA PRO A 44 -6.18 -10.73 -27.24
C PRO A 44 -7.39 -9.84 -26.95
N ALA A 45 -8.58 -10.37 -27.24
CA ALA A 45 -9.84 -9.67 -26.99
C ALA A 45 -9.87 -9.14 -25.55
N PRO A 46 -10.47 -7.97 -25.29
CA PRO A 46 -10.64 -7.47 -23.93
C PRO A 46 -11.37 -8.54 -23.11
N ARG A 47 -10.67 -9.13 -22.12
CA ARG A 47 -11.23 -10.18 -21.25
C ARG A 47 -12.52 -9.67 -20.63
N SER A 48 -13.58 -10.47 -20.68
CA SER A 48 -14.89 -10.07 -20.17
C SER A 48 -14.81 -9.78 -18.67
N GLY A 49 -15.58 -8.79 -18.18
CA GLY A 49 -15.65 -8.49 -16.75
C GLY A 49 -16.07 -9.69 -15.90
N ALA A 50 -16.79 -10.66 -16.48
CA ALA A 50 -17.13 -11.93 -15.83
C ALA A 50 -15.89 -12.79 -15.54
N MET A 51 -14.93 -12.88 -16.47
CA MET A 51 -13.68 -13.62 -16.24
C MET A 51 -12.83 -12.95 -15.16
N GLN A 52 -12.77 -11.61 -15.14
CA GLN A 52 -12.07 -10.86 -14.09
C GLN A 52 -12.70 -11.10 -12.71
N ALA A 53 -14.03 -11.08 -12.62
CA ALA A 53 -14.74 -11.39 -11.38
C ALA A 53 -14.49 -12.83 -10.92
N GLN A 54 -14.45 -13.79 -11.85
CA GLN A 54 -14.14 -15.18 -11.53
C GLN A 54 -12.68 -15.34 -11.06
N ALA A 55 -11.73 -14.71 -11.73
CA ALA A 55 -10.33 -14.69 -11.30
C ALA A 55 -10.19 -14.12 -9.88
N GLN A 56 -10.90 -13.03 -9.59
CA GLN A 56 -10.91 -12.42 -8.25
C GLN A 56 -11.45 -13.37 -7.18
N LYS A 57 -12.50 -14.16 -7.48
CA LYS A 57 -13.00 -15.18 -6.54
C LYS A 57 -11.96 -16.25 -6.22
N HIS A 58 -11.25 -16.74 -7.24
CA HIS A 58 -10.16 -17.70 -7.04
C HIS A 58 -9.03 -17.09 -6.18
N SER A 59 -8.68 -15.81 -6.39
CA SER A 59 -7.71 -15.11 -5.56
C SER A 59 -8.13 -14.99 -4.09
N ILE A 60 -9.42 -14.74 -3.83
CA ILE A 60 -9.97 -14.65 -2.46
C ILE A 60 -9.96 -16.03 -1.80
N ALA A 61 -10.41 -17.07 -2.51
CA ALA A 61 -10.37 -18.45 -2.01
C ALA A 61 -8.94 -18.90 -1.67
N ALA A 62 -7.95 -18.50 -2.48
CA ALA A 62 -6.55 -18.74 -2.18
C ALA A 62 -6.10 -18.05 -0.87
N ALA A 63 -6.55 -16.82 -0.60
CA ALA A 63 -6.25 -16.13 0.65
C ALA A 63 -6.82 -16.90 1.86
N ASP A 64 -8.07 -17.37 1.78
CA ASP A 64 -8.70 -18.18 2.84
C ASP A 64 -7.93 -19.49 3.10
N LEU A 65 -7.46 -20.14 2.04
CA LEU A 65 -6.64 -21.35 2.12
C LEU A 65 -5.29 -21.08 2.78
N LEU A 66 -4.61 -19.99 2.42
CA LEU A 66 -3.35 -19.58 3.05
C LEU A 66 -3.54 -19.25 4.53
N GLU A 67 -4.64 -18.59 4.88
CA GLU A 67 -4.97 -18.32 6.28
C GLU A 67 -5.18 -19.61 7.09
N ALA A 68 -5.73 -20.66 6.47
CA ALA A 68 -5.89 -21.99 7.04
C ALA A 68 -4.63 -22.87 6.99
N GLY A 69 -3.53 -22.40 6.40
CA GLY A 69 -2.28 -23.17 6.24
C GLY A 69 -2.26 -24.14 5.06
N ASN A 70 -3.28 -24.13 4.19
CA ASN A 70 -3.38 -25.00 3.02
C ASN A 70 -2.63 -24.40 1.81
N GLU A 71 -1.30 -24.28 1.92
CA GLU A 71 -0.47 -23.62 0.90
C GLU A 71 -0.59 -24.27 -0.49
N GLU A 72 -0.58 -25.60 -0.58
CA GLU A 72 -0.63 -26.32 -1.86
C GLU A 72 -1.95 -26.08 -2.60
N GLN A 73 -3.08 -26.09 -1.88
CA GLN A 73 -4.38 -25.78 -2.47
C GLN A 73 -4.46 -24.30 -2.88
N ALA A 74 -3.89 -23.40 -2.08
CA ALA A 74 -3.84 -21.99 -2.42
C ALA A 74 -3.04 -21.74 -3.72
N LYS A 75 -1.90 -22.41 -3.91
CA LYS A 75 -1.12 -22.34 -5.16
C LYS A 75 -1.97 -22.72 -6.38
N LEU A 76 -2.77 -23.78 -6.28
CA LEU A 76 -3.66 -24.21 -7.36
C LEU A 76 -4.74 -23.17 -7.66
N GLU A 77 -5.36 -22.59 -6.63
CA GLU A 77 -6.35 -21.51 -6.82
C GLU A 77 -5.73 -20.25 -7.44
N LEU A 78 -4.51 -19.88 -7.05
CA LEU A 78 -3.78 -18.76 -7.64
C LEU A 78 -3.43 -19.01 -9.10
N GLN A 79 -3.04 -20.23 -9.47
CA GLN A 79 -2.82 -20.60 -10.86
C GLN A 79 -4.11 -20.47 -11.70
N ARG A 80 -5.25 -20.91 -11.17
CA ARG A 80 -6.56 -20.73 -11.84
C ARG A 80 -6.91 -19.25 -11.99
N ALA A 81 -6.71 -18.46 -10.94
CA ALA A 81 -6.92 -17.01 -10.98
C ALA A 81 -6.08 -16.35 -12.08
N LEU A 82 -4.79 -16.68 -12.14
CA LEU A 82 -3.85 -16.14 -13.12
C LEU A 82 -4.04 -16.69 -14.54
N ALA A 83 -4.67 -17.86 -14.71
CA ALA A 83 -5.07 -18.35 -16.02
C ALA A 83 -6.27 -17.56 -16.58
N LEU A 84 -7.22 -17.21 -15.72
CA LEU A 84 -8.39 -16.41 -16.08
C LEU A 84 -8.07 -14.93 -16.28
N ASP A 85 -7.27 -14.36 -15.37
CA ASP A 85 -6.76 -13.00 -15.46
C ASP A 85 -5.28 -12.90 -15.06
N PRO A 86 -4.37 -12.98 -16.04
CA PRO A 86 -2.96 -12.67 -15.87
C PRO A 86 -2.61 -11.31 -15.26
N HIS A 87 -3.53 -10.34 -15.17
CA HIS A 87 -3.28 -9.03 -14.55
C HIS A 87 -3.91 -8.91 -13.15
N ASN A 88 -4.41 -10.01 -12.57
CA ASN A 88 -4.99 -10.01 -11.23
C ASN A 88 -3.93 -9.66 -10.17
N ARG A 89 -4.01 -8.44 -9.64
CA ARG A 89 -3.02 -7.91 -8.68
C ARG A 89 -2.95 -8.72 -7.39
N LEU A 90 -4.11 -9.18 -6.89
CA LEU A 90 -4.17 -9.95 -5.65
C LEU A 90 -3.48 -11.31 -5.83
N ALA A 91 -3.75 -12.00 -6.94
CA ALA A 91 -3.11 -13.29 -7.21
C ALA A 91 -1.59 -13.18 -7.32
N HIS A 92 -1.08 -12.14 -7.99
CA HIS A 92 0.36 -11.86 -8.04
C HIS A 92 0.97 -11.55 -6.68
N ASN A 93 0.28 -10.73 -5.86
CA ASN A 93 0.74 -10.40 -4.51
C ASN A 93 0.84 -11.67 -3.64
N LEU A 94 -0.21 -12.50 -3.60
CA LEU A 94 -0.21 -13.75 -2.83
C LEU A 94 0.84 -14.75 -3.35
N THR A 95 0.98 -14.90 -4.66
CA THR A 95 2.00 -15.76 -5.27
C THR A 95 3.42 -15.34 -4.88
N ARG A 96 3.70 -14.03 -4.87
CA ARG A 96 4.98 -13.48 -4.40
C ARG A 96 5.24 -13.83 -2.94
N GLN A 97 4.23 -13.76 -2.08
CA GLN A 97 4.39 -14.08 -0.66
C GLN A 97 4.71 -15.55 -0.40
N ILE A 98 4.20 -16.46 -1.24
CA ILE A 98 4.50 -17.89 -1.16
C ILE A 98 5.93 -18.18 -1.61
N THR A 99 6.37 -17.52 -2.69
CA THR A 99 7.63 -17.88 -3.38
C THR A 99 8.86 -17.11 -2.89
N ALA A 100 8.69 -15.86 -2.47
CA ALA A 100 9.81 -15.02 -2.08
C ALA A 100 10.39 -15.40 -0.70
N ASP A 101 11.64 -15.04 -0.44
CA ASP A 101 12.21 -15.09 0.91
C ASP A 101 11.63 -13.93 1.76
N PRO A 102 10.95 -14.21 2.89
CA PRO A 102 10.38 -13.18 3.75
C PRO A 102 11.40 -12.15 4.21
N VAL A 103 12.62 -12.56 4.57
CA VAL A 103 13.64 -11.64 5.10
C VAL A 103 14.23 -10.78 3.99
N ALA A 104 14.43 -11.34 2.79
CA ALA A 104 14.87 -10.57 1.64
C ALA A 104 13.83 -9.51 1.20
N VAL A 105 12.55 -9.83 1.32
CA VAL A 105 11.46 -8.91 0.93
C VAL A 105 11.16 -7.85 1.98
N LEU A 106 11.10 -8.25 3.25
CA LEU A 106 10.63 -7.39 4.35
C LEU A 106 11.77 -6.68 5.08
N GLY A 107 13.00 -7.16 4.87
CA GLY A 107 14.19 -6.67 5.54
C GLY A 107 14.49 -7.40 6.85
N ARG A 108 15.71 -7.17 7.35
CA ARG A 108 16.19 -7.72 8.63
C ARG A 108 15.76 -6.90 9.83
N GLU A 109 15.48 -5.60 9.62
CA GLU A 109 14.99 -4.73 10.68
C GLU A 109 13.56 -5.11 11.04
N SER A 110 13.32 -5.39 12.32
CA SER A 110 12.01 -5.70 12.87
C SER A 110 11.93 -5.28 14.33
N PHE A 111 10.70 -5.12 14.83
CA PHE A 111 10.42 -4.87 16.23
C PHE A 111 9.45 -5.92 16.78
N ALA A 112 9.50 -6.15 18.09
CA ALA A 112 8.60 -7.05 18.77
C ALA A 112 7.21 -6.41 18.96
N TYR A 113 6.17 -7.15 18.61
CA TYR A 113 4.78 -6.75 18.78
C TYR A 113 4.02 -7.83 19.54
N THR A 114 3.39 -7.45 20.65
CA THR A 114 2.47 -8.32 21.37
C THR A 114 1.10 -8.24 20.72
N VAL A 115 0.65 -9.35 20.12
CA VAL A 115 -0.64 -9.49 19.46
C VAL A 115 -1.76 -9.17 20.44
N ARG A 116 -2.69 -8.30 20.06
CA ARG A 116 -3.82 -7.93 20.93
C ARG A 116 -4.96 -8.94 20.83
N PRO A 117 -5.83 -9.02 21.84
CA PRO A 117 -7.10 -9.69 21.69
C PRO A 117 -7.86 -9.10 20.47
N SER A 118 -8.23 -9.94 19.50
CA SER A 118 -8.87 -9.58 18.22
C SER A 118 -7.97 -9.08 17.08
N ASP A 119 -6.64 -9.05 17.28
CA ASP A 119 -5.71 -8.87 16.18
C ASP A 119 -5.66 -10.13 15.31
N THR A 120 -5.45 -9.91 14.01
CA THR A 120 -5.12 -10.97 13.05
C THR A 120 -3.87 -10.55 12.29
N LEU A 121 -3.13 -11.49 11.70
CA LEU A 121 -1.96 -11.14 10.89
C LEU A 121 -2.29 -10.19 9.74
N SER A 122 -3.49 -10.31 9.15
CA SER A 122 -3.99 -9.41 8.11
C SER A 122 -4.20 -7.98 8.61
N LYS A 123 -4.75 -7.81 9.83
CA LYS A 123 -4.86 -6.47 10.46
C LYS A 123 -3.50 -5.89 10.81
N ILE A 124 -2.59 -6.70 11.34
CA ILE A 124 -1.22 -6.29 11.69
C ILE A 124 -0.45 -5.86 10.43
N ALA A 125 -0.50 -6.67 9.36
CA ALA A 125 0.10 -6.33 8.08
C ALA A 125 -0.51 -5.05 7.48
N GLY A 126 -1.84 -4.91 7.53
CA GLY A 126 -2.52 -3.67 7.12
C GLY A 126 -2.04 -2.44 7.88
N ARG A 127 -1.80 -2.57 9.20
CA ARG A 127 -1.36 -1.48 10.07
C ARG A 127 0.10 -1.07 9.85
N PHE A 128 1.00 -2.04 9.77
CA PHE A 128 2.44 -1.76 9.77
C PHE A 128 3.09 -1.82 8.39
N MET A 129 2.50 -2.57 7.46
CA MET A 129 3.01 -2.75 6.10
C MET A 129 2.11 -2.09 5.04
N ASN A 130 1.00 -1.47 5.47
CA ASN A 130 0.03 -0.81 4.60
C ASN A 130 -0.54 -1.71 3.49
N ASP A 131 -0.57 -3.03 3.75
CA ASP A 131 -1.13 -4.06 2.89
C ASP A 131 -1.73 -5.19 3.75
N ILE A 132 -3.06 -5.29 3.75
CA ILE A 132 -3.80 -6.30 4.52
C ILE A 132 -3.49 -7.72 4.01
N TYR A 133 -3.18 -7.86 2.72
CA TYR A 133 -2.90 -9.15 2.13
C TYR A 133 -1.50 -9.67 2.43
N SER A 134 -0.60 -8.83 2.97
CA SER A 134 0.77 -9.24 3.36
C SER A 134 0.85 -10.11 4.63
N PHE A 135 -0.27 -10.68 5.07
CA PHE A 135 -0.33 -11.54 6.26
C PHE A 135 0.48 -12.82 6.09
N TYR A 136 0.52 -13.41 4.89
CA TYR A 136 1.14 -14.71 4.68
C TYR A 136 2.66 -14.61 4.74
N ILE A 137 3.23 -13.59 4.10
CA ILE A 137 4.68 -13.33 4.20
C ILE A 137 5.08 -12.92 5.62
N LEU A 138 4.22 -12.22 6.36
CA LEU A 138 4.43 -11.93 7.78
C LEU A 138 4.39 -13.21 8.65
N ALA A 139 3.49 -14.15 8.35
CA ALA A 139 3.45 -15.45 9.01
C ALA A 139 4.78 -16.20 8.78
N ARG A 140 5.23 -16.29 7.52
CA ARG A 140 6.50 -16.91 7.15
C ARG A 140 7.70 -16.21 7.80
N TYR A 141 7.69 -14.89 7.88
CA TYR A 141 8.72 -14.11 8.58
C TYR A 141 8.85 -14.51 10.07
N ASN A 142 7.76 -14.95 10.68
CA ASN A 142 7.69 -15.39 12.07
C ASN A 142 7.72 -16.92 12.26
N GLY A 143 7.88 -17.70 11.18
CA GLY A 143 7.84 -19.15 11.24
C GLY A 143 6.46 -19.73 11.60
N ILE A 144 5.39 -18.97 11.39
CA ILE A 144 4.01 -19.38 11.66
C ILE A 144 3.48 -20.10 10.43
N LYS A 145 3.14 -21.39 10.59
CA LYS A 145 2.58 -22.22 9.50
C LYS A 145 1.12 -21.91 9.20
N GLU A 146 0.33 -21.64 10.24
CA GLU A 146 -1.12 -21.41 10.13
C GLU A 146 -1.46 -20.00 10.63
N PRO A 147 -1.65 -19.03 9.72
CA PRO A 147 -1.90 -17.64 10.08
C PRO A 147 -3.11 -17.41 10.99
N ARG A 148 -4.16 -18.24 10.88
CA ARG A 148 -5.36 -18.16 11.73
C ARG A 148 -5.13 -18.56 13.18
N GLN A 149 -4.05 -19.26 13.49
CA GLN A 149 -3.78 -19.72 14.86
C GLN A 149 -3.10 -18.67 15.75
N VAL A 150 -2.81 -17.47 15.23
CA VAL A 150 -2.18 -16.41 16.02
C VAL A 150 -3.12 -15.94 17.12
N THR A 151 -2.68 -16.09 18.37
CA THR A 151 -3.45 -15.75 19.58
C THR A 151 -3.03 -14.44 20.22
N GLY A 152 -3.97 -13.75 20.85
CA GLY A 152 -3.68 -12.58 21.68
C GLY A 152 -2.68 -12.92 22.79
N GLY A 153 -1.74 -12.01 23.04
CA GLY A 153 -0.62 -12.18 23.97
C GLY A 153 0.64 -12.77 23.32
N GLN A 154 0.54 -13.35 22.13
CA GLN A 154 1.71 -13.87 21.40
C GLN A 154 2.62 -12.71 20.96
N ILE A 155 3.93 -12.86 21.16
CA ILE A 155 4.92 -11.89 20.67
C ILE A 155 5.37 -12.33 19.26
N ILE A 156 5.23 -11.43 18.28
CA ILE A 156 5.69 -11.63 16.91
C ILE A 156 6.67 -10.53 16.51
N ARG A 157 7.48 -10.81 15.48
CA ARG A 157 8.35 -9.82 14.83
C ARG A 157 7.59 -9.14 13.69
N VAL A 158 7.50 -7.83 13.75
CA VAL A 158 6.92 -6.99 12.69
C VAL A 158 8.05 -6.28 11.96
N PRO A 159 8.16 -6.41 10.63
CA PRO A 159 9.21 -5.74 9.86
C PRO A 159 9.15 -4.22 9.94
N GLY A 160 10.32 -3.58 9.88
CA GLY A 160 10.48 -2.13 9.89
C GLY A 160 10.79 -1.56 11.27
N LYS A 161 10.65 -0.22 11.38
CA LYS A 161 10.97 0.53 12.60
C LYS A 161 9.80 0.53 13.57
N ALA A 162 10.10 0.37 14.86
CA ALA A 162 9.12 0.49 15.91
C ALA A 162 8.45 1.89 15.88
N PRO A 163 7.12 1.97 15.98
CA PRO A 163 6.43 3.23 16.21
C PRO A 163 6.90 3.90 17.51
N PRO A 164 6.75 5.23 17.65
CA PRO A 164 7.08 5.93 18.88
C PRO A 164 6.37 5.32 20.10
N PRO A 165 7.04 5.25 21.28
CA PRO A 165 6.42 4.76 22.50
C PRO A 165 5.08 5.46 22.77
N GLY A 166 4.02 4.69 23.01
CA GLY A 166 2.67 5.20 23.23
C GLY A 166 1.80 5.40 21.98
N ALA A 167 2.35 5.35 20.76
CA ALA A 167 1.53 5.38 19.52
C ALA A 167 0.73 4.08 19.33
N ILE A 168 1.28 2.96 19.80
CA ILE A 168 0.57 1.68 19.82
C ILE A 168 -0.44 1.68 20.97
N GLU A 169 -0.06 2.14 22.17
CA GLU A 169 -0.82 2.01 23.43
C GLU A 169 -2.01 2.98 23.57
N ARG A 170 -1.96 4.15 22.94
CA ARG A 170 -3.06 5.17 22.95
C ARG A 170 -4.37 4.72 22.31
N GLU A 171 -4.42 3.52 21.74
CA GLU A 171 -5.58 2.98 21.03
C GLU A 171 -6.39 1.95 21.85
N LEU A 172 -6.09 1.76 23.15
CA LEU A 172 -6.93 1.00 24.10
C LEU A 172 -7.40 1.87 25.28
N PRO A 173 -8.54 1.54 25.92
CA PRO A 173 -8.84 1.98 27.28
C PRO A 173 -7.80 1.40 28.23
N ALA A 174 -7.27 2.23 29.13
CA ALA A 174 -6.27 1.82 30.10
C ALA A 174 -6.84 0.72 31.02
N ALA A 175 -6.33 -0.51 30.87
CA ALA A 175 -6.42 -1.49 31.95
C ALA A 175 -5.46 -1.07 33.08
N PRO A 176 -5.82 -1.29 34.35
CA PRO A 176 -5.03 -0.81 35.48
C PRO A 176 -3.66 -1.51 35.50
N ARG A 177 -2.59 -0.71 35.57
CA ARG A 177 -1.25 -1.20 35.91
C ARG A 177 -1.30 -1.87 37.29
N PRO A 178 -0.66 -3.04 37.48
CA PRO A 178 -0.31 -3.47 38.83
C PRO A 178 0.70 -2.45 39.39
N GLU A 179 0.36 -1.86 40.53
CA GLU A 179 1.23 -0.92 41.26
C GLU A 179 2.55 -1.60 41.65
N PRO A 180 3.68 -0.87 41.69
CA PRO A 180 4.90 -1.38 42.29
C PRO A 180 4.68 -1.51 43.79
N ARG A 181 4.67 -2.75 44.28
CA ARG A 181 4.71 -3.05 45.70
C ARG A 181 5.98 -2.44 46.32
N VAL A 182 5.80 -1.43 47.16
CA VAL A 182 6.85 -0.90 48.02
C VAL A 182 7.14 -1.93 49.11
N GLU A 183 8.36 -2.47 49.14
CA GLU A 183 8.84 -3.23 50.30
C GLU A 183 9.40 -2.28 51.37
N PRO A 184 9.21 -2.56 52.67
CA PRO A 184 9.69 -1.70 53.75
C PRO A 184 11.20 -1.89 53.93
N ARG A 185 11.93 -0.78 54.03
CA ARG A 185 13.34 -0.76 54.42
C ARG A 185 13.47 -1.19 55.88
N LYS A 186 14.38 -2.14 56.16
CA LYS A 186 14.84 -2.47 57.52
C LYS A 186 16.11 -1.67 57.84
N ASP A 187 16.13 -1.20 59.08
CA ASP A 187 17.20 -0.47 59.76
C ASP A 187 18.55 -1.20 59.77
N VAL A 188 19.63 -0.42 59.66
CA VAL A 188 20.98 -0.82 60.06
C VAL A 188 21.58 0.33 60.89
N PRO A 189 22.10 0.07 62.11
CA PRO A 189 22.74 1.10 62.93
C PRO A 189 24.23 1.31 62.54
N PRO A 190 24.80 2.51 62.73
CA PRO A 190 26.21 2.79 62.42
C PRO A 190 27.19 2.38 63.56
N PRO A 191 28.48 2.15 63.26
CA PRO A 191 29.53 1.88 64.26
C PRO A 191 30.08 3.17 64.93
N PRO A 192 30.78 3.05 66.09
CA PRO A 192 31.19 4.17 66.97
C PRO A 192 32.44 4.94 66.48
N PRO A 193 32.77 6.11 67.08
CA PRO A 193 33.60 7.13 66.44
C PRO A 193 35.10 6.93 66.69
N VAL A 194 35.91 7.29 65.69
CA VAL A 194 37.34 7.56 65.86
C VAL A 194 37.50 9.07 66.06
N VAL A 195 38.05 9.45 67.21
CA VAL A 195 38.37 10.83 67.56
C VAL A 195 39.59 11.28 66.77
N VAL A 196 39.41 12.26 65.88
CA VAL A 196 40.50 13.08 65.33
C VAL A 196 40.12 14.54 65.54
N ALA A 197 41.04 15.29 66.15
CA ALA A 197 40.87 16.69 66.53
C ALA A 197 40.63 17.59 65.29
N PRO A 198 39.76 18.62 65.41
CA PRO A 198 39.46 19.52 64.29
C PRO A 198 40.57 20.57 64.07
N PRO A 199 40.87 20.94 62.81
CA PRO A 199 41.66 22.14 62.50
C PRO A 199 40.82 23.42 62.71
N PRO A 200 41.44 24.60 62.84
CA PRO A 200 40.73 25.86 63.09
C PRO A 200 39.79 26.25 61.92
N PRO A 201 38.71 27.00 62.19
CA PRO A 201 37.68 27.31 61.20
C PRO A 201 38.20 28.31 60.15
N PRO A 202 37.88 28.12 58.85
CA PRO A 202 38.09 29.13 57.84
C PRO A 202 37.07 30.28 57.99
N LEU A 203 37.48 31.49 57.58
CA LEU A 203 36.64 32.69 57.58
C LEU A 203 35.37 32.47 56.72
N PRO A 204 34.21 33.04 57.13
CA PRO A 204 32.97 32.89 56.37
C PRO A 204 33.07 33.60 55.00
N PRO A 205 32.57 32.98 53.91
CA PRO A 205 32.49 33.64 52.62
C PRO A 205 31.48 34.80 52.67
N PRO A 206 31.66 35.85 51.84
CA PRO A 206 30.69 36.94 51.75
C PRO A 206 29.32 36.41 51.31
N PRO A 207 28.21 37.05 51.74
CA PRO A 207 26.86 36.61 51.38
C PRO A 207 26.67 36.65 49.85
N PRO A 208 25.97 35.66 49.28
CA PRO A 208 25.68 35.65 47.85
C PRO A 208 24.82 36.87 47.48
N PRO A 209 24.99 37.43 46.26
CA PRO A 209 24.13 38.51 45.79
C PRO A 209 22.65 38.05 45.79
N PRO A 210 21.70 38.98 45.99
CA PRO A 210 20.28 38.65 46.00
C PRO A 210 19.89 37.95 44.69
N ALA A 211 19.11 36.88 44.80
CA ALA A 211 18.66 36.10 43.66
C ALA A 211 17.89 37.00 42.67
N PRO A 212 18.13 36.87 41.35
CA PRO A 212 17.35 37.60 40.36
C PRO A 212 15.86 37.23 40.49
N PRO A 213 14.94 38.17 40.21
CA PRO A 213 13.51 37.90 40.29
C PRO A 213 13.14 36.72 39.36
N PRO A 214 12.16 35.88 39.75
CA PRO A 214 11.75 34.75 38.94
C PRO A 214 11.27 35.24 37.56
N PRO A 215 11.58 34.51 36.47
CA PRO A 215 11.13 34.88 35.14
C PRO A 215 9.59 34.93 35.10
N PRO A 216 9.01 35.84 34.31
CA PRO A 216 7.56 35.90 34.15
C PRO A 216 7.04 34.54 33.63
N PRO A 217 5.81 34.14 34.03
CA PRO A 217 5.23 32.89 33.57
C PRO A 217 5.17 32.87 32.03
N PRO A 218 5.43 31.72 31.39
CA PRO A 218 5.41 31.59 29.94
C PRO A 218 4.02 31.97 29.41
N ALA A 219 4.00 32.74 28.31
CA ALA A 219 2.76 33.14 27.66
C ALA A 219 1.92 31.90 27.28
N PRO A 220 0.58 31.98 27.36
CA PRO A 220 -0.29 30.89 26.92
C PRO A 220 -0.04 30.58 25.44
N PRO A 221 -0.15 29.31 25.02
CA PRO A 221 0.10 28.92 23.63
C PRO A 221 -0.83 29.68 22.69
N PRO A 222 -0.35 30.10 21.51
CA PRO A 222 -1.15 30.86 20.55
C PRO A 222 -2.36 30.05 20.10
N GLU A 223 -3.52 30.71 19.97
CA GLU A 223 -4.71 30.07 19.43
C GLU A 223 -4.49 29.62 17.98
N PRO A 224 -5.02 28.45 17.58
CA PRO A 224 -4.87 27.98 16.21
C PRO A 224 -5.56 28.94 15.25
N THR A 225 -4.86 29.27 14.17
CA THR A 225 -5.36 30.16 13.12
C THR A 225 -6.63 29.59 12.47
N PRO A 226 -7.48 30.41 11.85
CA PRO A 226 -8.65 29.92 11.12
C PRO A 226 -8.29 28.85 10.06
N GLY A 227 -7.15 28.99 9.38
CA GLY A 227 -6.65 27.99 8.43
C GLY A 227 -6.27 26.67 9.09
N GLU A 228 -5.61 26.69 10.25
CA GLU A 228 -5.30 25.49 11.02
C GLU A 228 -6.55 24.81 11.59
N LYS A 229 -7.55 25.60 12.04
CA LYS A 229 -8.86 25.08 12.44
C LYS A 229 -9.55 24.38 11.26
N ALA A 230 -9.50 24.95 10.06
CA ALA A 230 -10.03 24.34 8.84
C ALA A 230 -9.28 23.04 8.47
N LEU A 231 -7.94 22.99 8.58
CA LEU A 231 -7.16 21.75 8.38
C LEU A 231 -7.56 20.65 9.37
N ARG A 232 -7.78 20.99 10.63
CA ARG A 232 -8.24 20.03 11.65
C ARG A 232 -9.64 19.51 11.36
N SER A 233 -10.56 20.39 10.93
CA SER A 233 -11.91 20.01 10.48
C SER A 233 -11.84 19.05 9.28
N ALA A 234 -11.03 19.39 8.28
CA ALA A 234 -10.83 18.58 7.09
C ALA A 234 -10.28 17.19 7.42
N ALA A 235 -9.26 17.11 8.26
CA ALA A 235 -8.69 15.84 8.71
C ALA A 235 -9.66 15.01 9.58
N ALA A 236 -10.57 15.65 10.30
CA ALA A 236 -11.63 14.95 11.03
C ALA A 236 -12.68 14.36 10.06
N ALA A 237 -13.09 15.12 9.04
CA ALA A 237 -13.98 14.63 8.00
C ALA A 237 -13.36 13.47 7.19
N GLU A 238 -12.07 13.56 6.85
CA GLU A 238 -11.32 12.48 6.17
C GLU A 238 -11.32 11.19 7.01
N ARG A 239 -11.04 11.30 8.31
CA ARG A 239 -11.10 10.15 9.24
C ARG A 239 -12.51 9.60 9.42
N GLY A 240 -13.53 10.45 9.33
CA GLY A 240 -14.93 10.04 9.32
C GLY A 240 -15.40 9.42 8.00
N GLY A 241 -14.56 9.43 6.96
CA GLY A 241 -14.90 8.91 5.63
C GLY A 241 -15.74 9.85 4.77
N ASP A 242 -16.02 11.07 5.23
CA ASP A 242 -16.73 12.11 4.49
C ASP A 242 -15.72 12.88 3.61
N LEU A 243 -15.39 12.26 2.48
CA LEU A 243 -14.39 12.77 1.55
C LEU A 243 -14.80 14.09 0.88
N GLU A 244 -16.10 14.34 0.70
CA GLU A 244 -16.59 15.58 0.09
C GLU A 244 -16.44 16.75 1.04
N ARG A 245 -16.91 16.58 2.29
CA ARG A 245 -16.71 17.58 3.34
C ARG A 245 -15.22 17.83 3.59
N ALA A 246 -14.41 16.76 3.61
CA ALA A 246 -12.97 16.89 3.73
C ALA A 246 -12.37 17.74 2.59
N LEU A 247 -12.79 17.51 1.35
CA LEU A 247 -12.33 18.28 0.19
C LEU A 247 -12.67 19.77 0.34
N THR A 248 -13.90 20.10 0.71
CA THR A 248 -14.34 21.49 0.93
C THR A 248 -13.55 22.19 2.05
N GLU A 249 -13.33 21.50 3.16
CA GLU A 249 -12.59 22.06 4.30
C GLU A 249 -11.10 22.23 3.99
N TYR A 250 -10.49 21.33 3.22
CA TYR A 250 -9.13 21.52 2.73
C TYR A 250 -9.02 22.68 1.74
N GLN A 251 -10.01 22.85 0.84
CA GLN A 251 -10.06 24.02 -0.05
C GLN A 251 -10.15 25.33 0.75
N ARG A 252 -11.01 25.37 1.77
CA ARG A 252 -11.13 26.50 2.70
C ARG A 252 -9.82 26.75 3.46
N ALA A 253 -9.13 25.71 3.91
CA ALA A 253 -7.83 25.87 4.53
C ALA A 253 -6.81 26.50 3.57
N GLY A 254 -6.84 26.10 2.30
CA GLY A 254 -6.02 26.70 1.24
C GLY A 254 -6.28 28.21 1.07
N THR A 255 -7.55 28.64 1.04
CA THR A 255 -7.88 30.08 0.94
C THR A 255 -7.49 30.86 2.19
N LEU A 256 -7.34 30.20 3.34
CA LEU A 256 -6.92 30.77 4.62
C LEU A 256 -5.39 30.67 4.85
N GLY A 257 -4.59 30.55 3.78
CA GLY A 257 -3.13 30.58 3.83
C GLY A 257 -2.44 29.23 4.06
N GLN A 258 -3.18 28.13 4.13
CA GLN A 258 -2.64 26.78 4.32
C GLN A 258 -2.46 26.01 2.99
N THR A 259 -2.22 26.71 1.88
CA THR A 259 -2.15 26.12 0.53
C THR A 259 -1.14 24.97 0.43
N ALA A 260 0.05 25.14 1.01
CA ALA A 260 1.11 24.13 0.95
C ALA A 260 0.70 22.81 1.63
N ALA A 261 -0.01 22.89 2.76
CA ALA A 261 -0.50 21.72 3.48
C ALA A 261 -1.76 21.12 2.84
N ALA A 262 -2.65 21.96 2.28
CA ALA A 262 -3.93 21.54 1.73
C ALA A 262 -3.83 20.98 0.31
N ALA A 263 -2.97 21.52 -0.55
CA ALA A 263 -2.87 21.15 -1.97
C ALA A 263 -2.68 19.63 -2.23
N PRO A 264 -1.74 18.91 -1.58
CA PRO A 264 -1.58 17.47 -1.82
C PRO A 264 -2.79 16.66 -1.34
N LYS A 265 -3.45 17.11 -0.26
CA LYS A 265 -4.67 16.50 0.28
C LYS A 265 -5.85 16.68 -0.68
N ILE A 266 -6.05 17.89 -1.20
CA ILE A 266 -7.06 18.19 -2.22
C ILE A 266 -6.86 17.31 -3.46
N ALA A 267 -5.63 17.20 -3.96
CA ALA A 267 -5.32 16.39 -5.14
C ALA A 267 -5.63 14.89 -4.91
N SER A 268 -5.25 14.34 -3.75
CA SER A 268 -5.55 12.95 -3.37
C SER A 268 -7.06 12.70 -3.26
N LEU A 269 -7.77 13.59 -2.55
CA LEU A 269 -9.22 13.48 -2.35
C LEU A 269 -10.00 13.57 -3.67
N ARG A 270 -9.60 14.48 -4.57
CA ARG A 270 -10.19 14.55 -5.92
C ARG A 270 -10.06 13.23 -6.67
N LYS A 271 -8.87 12.61 -6.66
CA LYS A 271 -8.67 11.29 -7.31
C LYS A 271 -9.55 10.20 -6.70
N GLN A 272 -9.67 10.17 -5.37
CA GLN A 272 -10.51 9.19 -4.67
C GLN A 272 -12.00 9.39 -4.99
N LEU A 273 -12.49 10.62 -4.95
CA LEU A 273 -13.87 10.96 -5.28
C LEU A 273 -14.19 10.65 -6.74
N LEU A 274 -13.30 10.98 -7.67
CA LEU A 274 -13.42 10.66 -9.09
C LEU A 274 -13.58 9.14 -9.30
N SER A 275 -12.72 8.33 -8.67
CA SER A 275 -12.82 6.87 -8.73
C SER A 275 -14.15 6.36 -8.14
N ARG A 276 -14.55 6.85 -6.95
CA ARG A 276 -15.81 6.46 -6.31
C ARG A 276 -17.02 6.79 -7.16
N TYR A 277 -17.08 8.00 -7.71
CA TYR A 277 -18.20 8.43 -8.55
C TYR A 277 -18.26 7.68 -9.87
N THR A 278 -17.10 7.39 -10.48
CA THR A 278 -17.02 6.57 -11.69
C THR A 278 -17.60 5.17 -11.46
N VAL A 279 -17.24 4.52 -10.34
CA VAL A 279 -17.77 3.19 -10.01
C VAL A 279 -19.27 3.24 -9.72
N LYS A 280 -19.74 4.22 -8.95
CA LYS A 280 -21.17 4.42 -8.65
C LYS A 280 -21.98 4.65 -9.94
N ALA A 281 -21.49 5.51 -10.84
CA ALA A 281 -22.15 5.82 -12.09
C ALA A 281 -22.32 4.58 -12.98
N ARG A 282 -21.24 3.79 -13.16
CA ARG A 282 -21.28 2.54 -13.93
C ARG A 282 -22.19 1.50 -13.29
N SER A 283 -22.16 1.37 -11.97
CA SER A 283 -23.04 0.45 -11.26
C SER A 283 -24.51 0.84 -11.39
N ALA A 284 -24.85 2.13 -11.29
CA ALA A 284 -26.20 2.62 -11.51
C ALA A 284 -26.67 2.37 -12.95
N PHE A 285 -25.82 2.63 -13.94
CA PHE A 285 -26.12 2.36 -15.34
C PHE A 285 -26.41 0.86 -15.59
N ALA A 286 -25.59 -0.03 -15.03
CA ALA A 286 -25.80 -1.48 -15.13
C ALA A 286 -27.12 -1.95 -14.49
N LYS A 287 -27.62 -1.22 -13.48
CA LYS A 287 -28.91 -1.46 -12.83
C LYS A 287 -30.09 -0.79 -13.54
N GLN A 288 -29.86 -0.19 -14.72
CA GLN A 288 -30.83 0.65 -15.43
C GLN A 288 -31.33 1.87 -14.63
N ASP A 289 -30.65 2.23 -13.54
CA ASP A 289 -30.86 3.49 -12.83
C ASP A 289 -30.13 4.61 -13.59
N LEU A 290 -30.76 5.06 -14.69
CA LEU A 290 -30.20 6.06 -15.58
C LEU A 290 -30.05 7.42 -14.89
N ASP A 291 -30.99 7.75 -14.00
CA ASP A 291 -30.94 8.97 -13.20
C ASP A 291 -29.77 8.94 -12.20
N GLY A 292 -29.55 7.81 -11.52
CA GLY A 292 -28.37 7.61 -10.68
C GLY A 292 -27.07 7.64 -11.48
N ALA A 293 -27.04 7.05 -12.67
CA ALA A 293 -25.87 7.08 -13.54
C ALA A 293 -25.51 8.52 -13.94
N ILE A 294 -26.49 9.29 -14.42
CA ILE A 294 -26.30 10.70 -14.83
C ILE A 294 -25.78 11.52 -13.66
N ARG A 295 -26.42 11.46 -12.48
CA ARG A 295 -25.99 12.22 -11.30
C ARG A 295 -24.55 11.94 -10.89
N ASN A 296 -24.13 10.67 -10.92
CA ASN A 296 -22.75 10.33 -10.54
C ASN A 296 -21.75 10.74 -11.63
N TRP A 297 -22.12 10.70 -12.91
CA TRP A 297 -21.26 11.24 -13.97
C TRP A 297 -21.15 12.76 -13.93
N ASP A 298 -22.22 13.47 -13.54
CA ASP A 298 -22.17 14.92 -13.27
C ASP A 298 -21.14 15.23 -12.19
N ARG A 299 -21.12 14.46 -11.08
CA ARG A 299 -20.10 14.62 -10.03
C ARG A 299 -18.67 14.38 -10.52
N VAL A 300 -18.47 13.44 -11.46
CA VAL A 300 -17.14 13.26 -12.07
C VAL A 300 -16.74 14.50 -12.88
N LEU A 301 -17.66 15.06 -13.67
CA LEU A 301 -17.42 16.24 -14.49
C LEU A 301 -17.25 17.53 -13.68
N GLU A 302 -17.87 17.63 -12.49
CA GLU A 302 -17.62 18.71 -11.54
C GLU A 302 -16.18 18.68 -10.99
N LEU A 303 -15.61 17.48 -10.81
CA LEU A 303 -14.25 17.28 -10.30
C LEU A 303 -13.20 17.39 -11.42
N ASP A 304 -13.54 16.92 -12.61
CA ASP A 304 -12.72 16.93 -13.81
C ASP A 304 -13.59 17.19 -15.07
N PRO A 305 -13.73 18.47 -15.47
CA PRO A 305 -14.54 18.84 -16.64
C PRO A 305 -14.06 18.22 -17.96
N GLU A 306 -12.78 17.84 -18.04
CA GLU A 306 -12.15 17.25 -19.22
C GLU A 306 -12.23 15.72 -19.24
N HIS A 307 -12.92 15.10 -18.28
CA HIS A 307 -13.04 13.66 -18.21
C HIS A 307 -13.87 13.09 -19.36
N GLU A 308 -13.19 12.65 -20.43
CA GLU A 308 -13.79 12.17 -21.67
C GLU A 308 -14.79 11.03 -21.44
N THR A 309 -14.40 10.00 -20.67
CA THR A 309 -15.29 8.87 -20.38
C THR A 309 -16.58 9.30 -19.68
N ALA A 310 -16.52 10.23 -18.73
CA ALA A 310 -17.70 10.69 -18.03
C ALA A 310 -18.67 11.42 -18.96
N ARG A 311 -18.14 12.26 -19.87
CA ARG A 311 -18.93 12.96 -20.88
C ARG A 311 -19.66 11.99 -21.82
N LEU A 312 -18.93 10.98 -22.33
CA LEU A 312 -19.50 9.95 -23.22
C LEU A 312 -20.54 9.08 -22.51
N GLU A 313 -20.23 8.54 -21.34
CA GLU A 313 -21.12 7.63 -20.60
C GLU A 313 -22.37 8.35 -20.06
N ARG A 314 -22.24 9.61 -19.63
CA ARG A 314 -23.38 10.46 -19.31
C ARG A 314 -24.30 10.65 -20.52
N GLY A 315 -23.73 10.96 -21.68
CA GLY A 315 -24.49 11.13 -22.93
C GLY A 315 -25.27 9.86 -23.29
N LYS A 316 -24.65 8.68 -23.14
CA LYS A 316 -25.34 7.38 -23.32
C LYS A 316 -26.51 7.22 -22.37
N ALA A 317 -26.35 7.57 -21.10
CA ALA A 317 -27.40 7.46 -20.08
C ALA A 317 -28.58 8.40 -20.38
N VAL A 318 -28.31 9.64 -20.78
CA VAL A 318 -29.34 10.61 -21.19
C VAL A 318 -30.12 10.09 -22.40
N ASN A 319 -29.42 9.69 -23.46
CA ASN A 319 -30.06 9.19 -24.69
C ASN A 319 -30.93 7.96 -24.43
N LEU A 320 -30.46 7.04 -23.58
CA LEU A 320 -31.22 5.85 -23.23
C LEU A 320 -32.47 6.20 -22.40
N LYS A 321 -32.37 7.16 -21.48
CA LYS A 321 -33.50 7.64 -20.68
C LYS A 321 -34.58 8.27 -21.55
N GLU A 322 -34.19 9.08 -22.52
CA GLU A 322 -35.13 9.69 -23.48
C GLU A 322 -35.84 8.64 -24.34
N LYS A 323 -35.11 7.59 -24.78
CA LYS A 323 -35.72 6.48 -25.53
C LYS A 323 -36.77 5.75 -24.70
N TYR A 324 -36.47 5.42 -23.44
CA TYR A 324 -37.46 4.80 -22.54
C TYR A 324 -38.70 5.67 -22.35
N LYS A 325 -38.52 6.99 -22.20
CA LYS A 325 -39.64 7.93 -22.05
C LYS A 325 -40.56 7.97 -23.29
N LYS A 326 -40.03 7.71 -24.48
CA LYS A 326 -40.80 7.67 -25.74
C LYS A 326 -41.54 6.35 -25.97
N LEU A 327 -41.20 5.30 -25.21
CA LEU A 327 -41.80 3.96 -25.31
C LEU A 327 -42.91 3.72 -24.27
N GLN A 328 -43.13 4.68 -23.37
CA GLN A 328 -44.24 4.72 -22.41
C GLN A 328 -45.32 5.69 -22.90
#